data_AF-A0A820GS14-F1
#
_entry.id   AF-A0A820GS14-F1
#
_cell.length_a   1.000
_cell.length_b   1.000
_cell.length_c   1.000
_cell.angle_alpha   90.00
_cell.angle_beta   90.00
_cell.angle_gamma   90.00
#
_symmetry.space_group_name_H-M   'P 1'
#
loop_
_entity.id
_entity.type
_entity.pdbx_description
1 polymer ?
#
loop_
_entity_poly.entity_id
_entity_poly.type
_entity_poly.pdbx_seq_one_letter_code
_entity_poly.pdbx_strand_id
1 'polypeptide(L)'
;MKGHPGYQGDNIDFCADIVRKVNSPSVRLLFDVYHVHVMHGDVIKYLRAHHDVIGHIHTAGYPGRNELDDKQEINYPDIVNAIREIGYTGYIGHEFIPTREPMDGLSKAVSMFNA
;
A
#
# COMPACT_ATOMS: atom_id res chain seq x y z
N MET A 1 10.50 16.79 -0.67
CA MET A 1 9.42 15.78 -0.68
C MET A 1 9.67 14.82 -1.82
N LYS A 2 9.74 13.52 -1.55
CA LYS A 2 9.85 12.49 -2.59
C LYS A 2 8.44 11.99 -2.92
N GLY A 3 8.12 11.79 -4.20
CA GLY A 3 6.78 11.41 -4.67
C GLY A 3 5.96 12.62 -5.16
N HIS A 4 5.31 13.36 -4.26
CA HIS A 4 4.41 14.48 -4.60
C HIS A 4 4.75 15.77 -3.81
N PRO A 5 5.58 16.68 -4.36
CA PRO A 5 5.90 17.93 -3.68
C PRO A 5 4.68 18.82 -3.45
N GLY A 6 4.51 19.29 -2.21
CA GLY A 6 3.42 20.17 -1.78
C GLY A 6 2.14 19.43 -1.38
N TYR A 7 2.10 18.10 -1.46
CA TYR A 7 0.95 17.32 -1.01
C TYR A 7 0.93 17.20 0.52
N GLN A 8 -0.23 17.42 1.13
CA GLN A 8 -0.38 17.44 2.58
C GLN A 8 -0.28 16.04 3.23
N GLY A 9 -0.62 14.98 2.47
CA GLY A 9 -0.60 13.60 2.95
C GLY A 9 0.73 12.88 2.73
N ASP A 10 1.86 13.56 2.94
CA ASP A 10 3.22 13.04 2.74
C ASP A 10 3.82 12.37 3.99
N ASN A 11 3.01 12.17 5.03
CA ASN A 11 3.37 11.47 6.25
C ASN A 11 2.20 10.59 6.73
N ILE A 12 2.45 9.29 6.90
CA ILE A 12 1.40 8.32 7.21
C ILE A 12 0.91 8.44 8.66
N ASP A 13 1.79 8.76 9.61
CA ASP A 13 1.43 8.99 11.00
C ASP A 13 0.49 10.20 11.11
N PHE A 14 0.83 11.29 10.40
CA PHE A 14 -0.01 12.49 10.36
C PHE A 14 -1.40 12.20 9.79
N CYS A 15 -1.48 11.46 8.67
CA CYS A 15 -2.74 11.06 8.07
C CYS A 15 -3.57 10.16 9.01
N ALA A 16 -2.93 9.18 9.65
CA ALA A 16 -3.60 8.29 10.61
C ALA A 16 -4.15 9.07 11.81
N ASP A 17 -3.39 10.04 12.32
CA ASP A 17 -3.82 10.91 13.42
C ASP A 17 -5.03 11.78 13.05
N ILE A 18 -5.10 12.29 11.82
CA ILE A 18 -6.30 12.98 11.32
C ILE A 18 -7.51 12.05 11.35
N VAL A 19 -7.39 10.83 10.81
CA VAL A 19 -8.49 9.86 10.78
C VAL A 19 -8.97 9.54 12.19
N ARG A 20 -8.06 9.30 13.14
CA ARG A 20 -8.40 9.05 14.55
C ARG A 20 -9.09 10.24 15.21
N LYS A 21 -8.65 11.48 14.92
CA LYS A 21 -9.28 12.71 15.44
C LYS A 21 -10.67 12.97 14.87
N VAL A 22 -10.88 12.66 13.59
CA VAL A 22 -12.22 12.74 12.97
C VAL A 22 -13.18 11.74 13.63
N ASN A 23 -12.67 10.58 14.07
CA ASN A 23 -13.42 9.58 14.84
C ASN A 23 -14.78 9.21 14.21
N SER A 24 -14.79 9.02 12.88
CA SER A 24 -15.98 8.66 12.11
C SER A 24 -15.76 7.34 11.39
N PRO A 25 -16.73 6.42 11.42
CA PRO A 25 -16.62 5.18 10.67
C PRO A 25 -16.59 5.41 9.14
N SER A 26 -17.04 6.58 8.67
CA SER A 26 -17.07 6.94 7.24
C SER A 26 -15.75 7.51 6.72
N VAL A 27 -14.76 7.75 7.58
CA VAL A 27 -13.44 8.27 7.20
C VAL A 27 -12.39 7.24 7.56
N ARG A 28 -11.66 6.75 6.56
CA ARG A 28 -10.61 5.73 6.71
C ARG A 28 -9.39 6.09 5.87
N LEU A 29 -8.26 5.52 6.23
CA LEU A 29 -6.97 5.73 5.57
C LEU A 29 -6.84 4.82 4.33
N LEU A 30 -6.42 5.40 3.21
CA LEU A 30 -5.87 4.64 2.08
C LEU A 30 -4.39 4.39 2.38
N PHE A 31 -4.01 3.12 2.57
CA PHE A 31 -2.64 2.69 2.78
C PHE A 31 -2.03 2.26 1.45
N ASP A 32 -1.32 3.18 0.80
CA ASP A 32 -0.59 2.88 -0.43
C ASP A 32 0.82 2.37 -0.11
N VAL A 33 1.08 1.10 -0.39
CA VAL A 33 2.37 0.44 -0.11
C VAL A 33 3.53 1.12 -0.83
N TYR A 34 3.34 1.57 -2.07
CA TYR A 34 4.37 2.24 -2.85
C TYR A 34 4.73 3.59 -2.21
N HIS A 35 3.73 4.39 -1.85
CA HIS A 35 3.97 5.69 -1.22
C HIS A 35 4.56 5.56 0.18
N VAL A 36 4.08 4.61 1.00
CA VAL A 36 4.68 4.35 2.32
C VAL A 36 6.15 3.96 2.19
N HIS A 37 6.50 3.10 1.23
CA HIS A 37 7.89 2.76 0.95
C HIS A 37 8.74 3.99 0.57
N VAL A 38 8.25 4.83 -0.35
CA VAL A 38 8.96 6.05 -0.80
C VAL A 38 9.17 7.06 0.35
N MET A 39 8.19 7.22 1.22
CA MET A 39 8.20 8.21 2.29
C MET A 39 8.97 7.73 3.53
N HIS A 40 8.78 6.47 3.92
CA HIS A 40 9.19 5.96 5.23
C HIS A 40 10.02 4.68 5.18
N GLY A 41 9.99 3.92 4.07
CA GLY A 41 10.42 2.53 4.10
C GLY A 41 9.50 1.70 5.03
N ASP A 42 10.07 0.73 5.76
CA ASP A 42 9.45 0.04 6.90
C ASP A 42 7.95 -0.31 6.75
N VAL A 43 7.51 -0.73 5.55
CA VAL A 43 6.08 -0.82 5.19
C VAL A 43 5.28 -1.68 6.18
N ILE A 44 5.81 -2.85 6.55
CA ILE A 44 5.12 -3.78 7.46
C ILE A 44 4.94 -3.18 8.87
N LYS A 45 5.92 -2.39 9.35
CA LYS A 45 5.82 -1.70 10.65
C LYS A 45 4.66 -0.71 10.62
N TYR A 46 4.57 0.11 9.58
CA TYR A 46 3.50 1.10 9.43
C TYR A 46 2.14 0.47 9.17
N LEU A 47 2.08 -0.62 8.41
CA LEU A 47 0.87 -1.41 8.19
C LEU A 47 0.30 -1.90 9.53
N ARG A 48 1.15 -2.53 10.36
CA ARG A 48 0.76 -3.03 11.69
C ARG A 48 0.37 -1.88 12.64
N ALA A 49 1.08 -0.77 12.61
CA ALA A 49 0.84 0.37 13.49
C ALA A 49 -0.48 1.13 13.21
N HIS A 50 -0.99 1.06 11.96
CA HIS A 50 -2.17 1.82 11.54
C HIS A 50 -3.34 0.96 11.07
N HIS A 51 -3.28 -0.37 11.22
CA HIS A 51 -4.34 -1.28 10.76
C HIS A 51 -5.74 -0.91 11.28
N ASP A 52 -5.84 -0.26 12.45
CA ASP A 52 -7.08 0.21 13.06
C ASP A 52 -7.84 1.25 12.20
N VAL A 53 -7.12 2.03 11.40
CA VAL A 53 -7.69 3.11 10.57
C VAL A 53 -7.66 2.83 9.07
N ILE A 54 -7.02 1.74 8.63
CA ILE A 54 -6.93 1.39 7.20
C ILE A 54 -8.30 0.97 6.68
N GLY A 55 -8.75 1.63 5.60
CA GLY A 55 -9.96 1.28 4.87
C GLY A 55 -9.68 0.62 3.52
N HIS A 56 -8.58 1.02 2.86
CA HIS A 56 -8.19 0.49 1.56
C HIS A 56 -6.67 0.39 1.44
N ILE A 57 -6.19 -0.53 0.60
CA ILE A 57 -4.77 -0.74 0.36
C ILE A 57 -4.48 -0.67 -1.13
N HIS A 58 -3.48 0.12 -1.53
CA HIS A 58 -2.95 0.16 -2.89
C HIS A 58 -1.55 -0.46 -2.97
N THR A 59 -1.18 -0.96 -4.14
CA THR A 59 0.08 -1.65 -4.41
C THR A 59 0.65 -1.25 -5.77
N ALA A 60 1.97 -1.06 -5.81
CA ALA A 60 2.80 -0.93 -7.01
C ALA A 60 4.28 -1.25 -6.69
N GLY A 61 5.07 -1.67 -7.68
CA GLY A 61 6.50 -1.92 -7.53
C GLY A 61 7.32 -0.62 -7.51
N TYR A 62 8.37 -0.55 -6.68
CA TYR A 62 9.30 0.58 -6.61
C TYR A 62 10.66 0.22 -7.25
N PRO A 63 11.29 1.10 -8.07
CA PRO A 63 11.05 2.54 -8.20
C PRO A 63 10.11 3.00 -9.31
N GLY A 64 9.71 2.14 -10.24
CA GLY A 64 9.02 2.56 -11.46
C GLY A 64 7.49 2.68 -11.38
N ARG A 65 6.89 2.36 -10.23
CA ARG A 65 5.44 2.19 -10.05
C ARG A 65 4.88 1.14 -11.02
N ASN A 66 5.64 0.06 -11.24
CA ASN A 66 5.34 -1.00 -12.19
C ASN A 66 4.87 -2.28 -11.48
N GLU A 67 4.94 -3.43 -12.15
CA GLU A 67 4.47 -4.72 -11.65
C GLU A 67 5.07 -5.14 -10.30
N LEU A 68 4.35 -6.02 -9.59
CA LEU A 68 4.80 -6.63 -8.34
C LEU A 68 5.64 -7.88 -8.66
N ASP A 69 6.89 -7.71 -9.07
CA ASP A 69 7.78 -8.83 -9.44
C ASP A 69 9.19 -8.73 -8.83
N ASP A 70 10.14 -9.48 -9.38
CA ASP A 70 11.53 -9.59 -8.90
C ASP A 70 12.44 -8.44 -9.38
N LYS A 71 11.90 -7.48 -10.15
CA LYS A 71 12.64 -6.33 -10.68
C LYS A 71 12.43 -5.04 -9.87
N GLN A 72 11.90 -5.15 -8.66
CA GLN A 72 11.55 -4.03 -7.79
C GLN A 72 11.96 -4.32 -6.33
N GLU A 73 12.04 -3.30 -5.47
CA GLU A 73 12.68 -3.39 -4.15
C GLU A 73 11.75 -3.87 -3.00
N ILE A 74 10.43 -3.78 -3.17
CA ILE A 74 9.42 -4.04 -2.13
C ILE A 74 9.18 -5.56 -2.00
N ASN A 75 9.38 -6.11 -0.82
CA ASN A 75 9.08 -7.51 -0.54
C ASN A 75 7.57 -7.75 -0.33
N TYR A 76 6.84 -7.97 -1.43
CA TYR A 76 5.40 -8.22 -1.40
C TYR A 76 4.96 -9.52 -0.70
N PRO A 77 5.66 -10.65 -0.82
CA PRO A 77 5.32 -11.86 -0.06
C PRO A 77 5.14 -11.61 1.45
N ASP A 78 6.08 -10.90 2.08
CA ASP A 78 6.00 -10.60 3.52
C ASP A 78 4.93 -9.55 3.83
N ILE A 79 4.67 -8.61 2.92
CA ILE A 79 3.58 -7.64 3.05
C ILE A 79 2.22 -8.34 2.98
N VAL A 80 2.03 -9.30 2.07
CA VAL A 80 0.80 -10.10 1.97
C VAL A 80 0.56 -10.87 3.27
N ASN A 81 1.60 -11.49 3.82
CA ASN A 81 1.51 -12.17 5.12
C ASN A 81 1.12 -11.19 6.23
N ALA A 82 1.74 -10.01 6.29
CA ALA A 82 1.40 -8.99 7.28
C ALA A 82 -0.05 -8.47 7.12
N ILE A 83 -0.56 -8.31 5.89
CA ILE A 83 -1.95 -7.94 5.61
C ILE A 83 -2.93 -9.00 6.14
N ARG A 84 -2.59 -10.28 5.98
CA ARG A 84 -3.36 -11.41 6.53
C ARG A 84 -3.34 -11.43 8.06
N GLU A 85 -2.18 -11.21 8.66
CA GLU A 85 -2.00 -11.19 10.12
C GLU A 85 -2.82 -10.08 10.79
N ILE A 86 -2.92 -8.89 10.18
CA ILE A 86 -3.77 -7.80 10.70
C ILE A 86 -5.27 -8.02 10.43
N GLY A 87 -5.65 -9.10 9.76
CA GLY A 87 -7.05 -9.45 9.49
C GLY A 87 -7.76 -8.52 8.51
N TYR A 88 -7.03 -7.88 7.58
CA TYR A 88 -7.66 -7.01 6.58
C TYR A 88 -8.46 -7.84 5.56
N THR A 89 -9.76 -7.51 5.42
CA THR A 89 -10.71 -8.24 4.56
C THR A 89 -11.28 -7.41 3.41
N GLY A 90 -10.80 -6.18 3.25
CA GLY A 90 -11.22 -5.30 2.16
C GLY A 90 -10.52 -5.61 0.83
N TYR A 91 -10.80 -4.81 -0.18
CA TYR A 91 -10.18 -4.94 -1.50
C TYR A 91 -8.73 -4.43 -1.51
N ILE A 92 -7.92 -4.99 -2.38
CA ILE A 92 -6.56 -4.51 -2.71
C ILE A 92 -6.60 -3.89 -4.10
N GLY A 93 -6.17 -2.64 -4.21
CA GLY A 93 -5.97 -1.95 -5.48
C GLY A 93 -4.57 -2.21 -6.03
N HIS A 94 -4.48 -2.71 -7.26
CA HIS A 94 -3.22 -2.85 -7.99
C HIS A 94 -3.01 -1.64 -8.91
N GLU A 95 -2.49 -0.54 -8.34
CA GLU A 95 -2.34 0.77 -8.98
C GLU A 95 -0.94 0.94 -9.59
N PHE A 96 -0.54 0.00 -10.44
CA PHE A 96 0.73 0.05 -11.15
C PHE A 96 0.57 0.38 -12.64
N ILE A 97 1.65 0.88 -13.24
CA ILE A 97 1.80 1.17 -14.67
C ILE A 97 2.40 -0.08 -15.33
N PRO A 98 1.65 -0.80 -16.18
CA PRO A 98 2.19 -1.97 -16.87
C PRO A 98 3.38 -1.62 -17.78
N THR A 99 4.43 -2.43 -17.75
CA THR A 99 5.60 -2.37 -18.65
C THR A 99 5.58 -3.47 -19.71
N ARG A 100 4.66 -4.43 -19.57
CA ARG A 100 4.39 -5.54 -20.48
C ARG A 100 2.87 -5.61 -20.73
N GLU A 101 2.40 -6.74 -21.27
CA GLU A 101 0.98 -6.99 -21.42
C GLU A 101 0.26 -6.80 -20.05
N PRO A 102 -0.76 -5.92 -19.96
CA PRO A 102 -1.37 -5.55 -18.68
C PRO A 102 -2.00 -6.72 -17.90
N MET A 103 -2.65 -7.65 -18.58
CA MET A 103 -3.29 -8.81 -17.96
C MET A 103 -2.28 -9.78 -17.35
N ASP A 104 -1.08 -9.92 -17.92
CA ASP A 104 0.00 -10.71 -17.34
C ASP A 104 0.46 -10.15 -16.00
N GLY A 105 0.63 -8.82 -15.92
CA GLY A 105 0.98 -8.13 -14.69
C GLY A 105 -0.13 -8.25 -13.63
N LEU A 106 -1.37 -7.97 -14.04
CA LEU A 106 -2.52 -7.98 -13.14
C LEU A 106 -2.81 -9.39 -12.59
N SER A 107 -2.78 -10.41 -13.45
CA SER A 107 -3.06 -11.79 -13.04
C SER A 107 -2.07 -12.28 -12.00
N LYS A 108 -0.78 -11.97 -12.17
CA LYS A 108 0.26 -12.32 -11.19
C LYS A 108 0.05 -11.60 -9.85
N ALA A 109 -0.28 -10.31 -9.88
CA ALA A 109 -0.56 -9.54 -8.67
C ALA A 109 -1.77 -10.12 -7.92
N VAL A 110 -2.87 -10.42 -8.61
CA VAL A 110 -4.06 -11.04 -8.01
C VAL A 110 -3.75 -12.42 -7.43
N SER A 111 -3.03 -13.27 -8.16
CA SER A 111 -2.64 -14.60 -7.67
C SER A 111 -1.80 -14.53 -6.40
N MET A 112 -0.86 -13.59 -6.30
CA MET A 112 -0.01 -13.42 -5.12
C MET A 112 -0.82 -13.12 -3.85
N PHE A 113 -1.89 -12.33 -3.96
CA PHE A 113 -2.72 -11.96 -2.81
C PHE A 113 -3.78 -13.02 -2.45
N ASN A 114 -4.16 -13.87 -3.41
CA ASN A 114 -5.15 -14.95 -3.24
C ASN A 114 -4.55 -16.32 -2.89
N ALA A 115 -3.22 -16.45 -2.88
CA ALA A 115 -2.51 -17.72 -2.66
C ALA A 115 -2.50 -18.24 -1.22
#